data_AF-A0A6P1NSZ9-F1
#
_entry.id   AF-A0A6P1NSZ9-F1
#
_cell.length_a   1.000
_cell.length_b   1.000
_cell.length_c   1.000
_cell.angle_alpha   90.00
_cell.angle_beta   90.00
_cell.angle_gamma   90.00
#
_symmetry.space_group_name_H-M   'P 1'
#
loop_
_entity.id
_entity.type
_entity.pdbx_description
1 polymer ?
#
loop_
_entity_poly.entity_id
_entity_poly.type
_entity_poly.pdbx_seq_one_letter_code
_entity_poly.pdbx_strand_id
1 'polypeptide(L)'
;MTKKKENKLKCLCCDATVYQSDLRRTLGREVWIWGVTRKLEFADLVHGQYQFACDSCLESGRAIIGTPQRQLYCDFDPYLAFFDLNKTCENCAKDYVFTKEEQQSWYEKLRFWVQSKPKYCADCRRKKRQRKRMNKELSDILSKKENLGIEDMERLSEIYKEINRPDKSQYYQNLIEKYKRKTATNTA
;
A
#
# COMPACT_ATOMS: atom_id res chain seq x y z
N MET A 1 7.61 -10.11 45.48
CA MET A 1 8.31 -11.10 44.64
C MET A 1 8.70 -10.43 43.32
N THR A 2 9.95 -9.99 43.22
CA THR A 2 10.49 -9.30 42.04
C THR A 2 10.67 -10.33 40.92
N LYS A 3 9.78 -10.34 39.91
CA LYS A 3 9.96 -11.16 38.71
C LYS A 3 11.31 -10.78 38.06
N LYS A 4 12.23 -11.74 38.03
CA LYS A 4 13.54 -11.64 37.40
C LYS A 4 13.31 -11.23 35.93
N LYS A 5 13.81 -10.05 35.53
CA LYS A 5 13.60 -9.46 34.20
C LYS A 5 13.98 -10.46 33.11
N GLU A 6 13.05 -10.74 32.20
CA GLU A 6 13.34 -11.48 30.98
C GLU A 6 14.23 -10.60 30.09
N ASN A 7 15.55 -10.77 30.22
CA ASN A 7 16.57 -10.05 29.44
C ASN A 7 16.71 -10.59 28.02
N LYS A 8 15.66 -11.20 27.46
CA LYS A 8 15.70 -11.82 26.13
C LYS A 8 14.40 -11.61 25.41
N LEU A 9 14.48 -11.42 24.09
CA LEU A 9 13.36 -11.32 23.17
C LEU A 9 13.55 -12.30 22.02
N LYS A 10 12.51 -12.47 21.20
CA LYS A 10 12.66 -13.13 19.89
C LYS A 10 12.73 -12.08 18.81
N CYS A 11 13.69 -12.20 17.91
CA CYS A 11 13.74 -11.38 16.71
C CYS A 11 12.54 -11.69 15.82
N LEU A 12 11.74 -10.68 15.46
CA LEU A 12 10.54 -10.90 14.64
C LEU A 12 10.84 -11.23 13.16
N CYS A 13 12.10 -11.08 12.73
CA CYS A 13 12.54 -11.38 11.37
C CYS A 13 13.05 -12.83 11.22
N CYS A 14 13.72 -13.39 12.23
CA CYS A 14 14.38 -14.70 12.13
C CYS A 14 14.12 -15.65 13.29
N ASP A 15 13.26 -15.25 14.24
CA ASP A 15 12.89 -16.00 15.44
C ASP A 15 14.03 -16.35 16.42
N ALA A 16 15.26 -15.90 16.14
CA ALA A 16 16.39 -16.06 17.03
C ALA A 16 16.13 -15.39 18.38
N THR A 17 16.62 -16.01 19.46
CA THR A 17 16.66 -15.37 20.77
C THR A 17 17.71 -14.26 20.74
N VAL A 18 17.35 -13.08 21.21
CA VAL A 18 18.19 -11.88 21.20
C VAL A 18 18.21 -11.20 22.55
N TYR A 19 19.33 -10.57 22.84
CA TYR A 19 19.59 -9.80 24.04
C TYR A 19 19.77 -8.32 23.69
N GLN A 20 19.87 -7.46 24.70
CA GLN A 20 20.15 -6.03 24.51
C GLN A 20 21.40 -5.79 23.64
N SER A 21 22.42 -6.65 23.77
CA SER A 21 23.66 -6.59 23.00
C SER A 21 23.47 -6.78 21.49
N ASP A 22 22.36 -7.38 21.06
CA ASP A 22 22.08 -7.79 19.67
C ASP A 22 21.11 -6.83 18.98
N LEU A 23 20.80 -5.71 19.64
CA LEU A 23 19.83 -4.70 19.19
C LEU A 23 20.43 -3.30 19.20
N ARG A 24 21.75 -3.16 19.08
CA ARG A 24 22.46 -1.87 19.15
C ARG A 24 22.05 -0.92 18.05
N ARG A 25 21.64 -1.44 16.88
CA ARG A 25 21.15 -0.62 15.75
C ARG A 25 19.71 -0.17 15.93
N THR A 26 18.97 -0.81 16.84
CA THR A 26 17.55 -0.53 17.10
C THR A 26 17.38 0.34 18.35
N LEU A 27 18.11 0.03 19.43
CA LEU A 27 18.06 0.75 20.70
C LEU A 27 18.74 2.12 20.63
N GLY A 28 18.39 3.00 21.55
CA GLY A 28 18.92 4.38 21.63
C GLY A 28 18.35 5.33 20.57
N ARG A 29 17.54 4.82 19.65
CA ARG A 29 16.89 5.62 18.61
C ARG A 29 15.74 6.42 19.18
N GLU A 30 15.56 7.63 18.65
CA GLU A 30 14.48 8.49 19.08
C GLU A 30 13.15 8.03 18.51
N VAL A 31 12.14 8.00 19.37
CA VAL A 31 10.75 7.71 19.04
C VAL A 31 9.88 8.74 19.74
N TRP A 32 8.85 9.21 19.03
CA TRP A 32 7.84 10.08 19.61
C TRP A 32 6.71 9.22 20.15
N ILE A 33 6.42 9.30 21.45
CA ILE A 33 5.42 8.47 22.12
C ILE A 33 4.63 9.39 23.06
N TRP A 34 3.31 9.42 22.94
CA TRP A 34 2.41 10.21 23.80
C TRP A 34 2.83 11.68 23.98
N GLY A 35 3.26 12.35 22.91
CA GLY A 35 3.68 13.76 22.98
C GLY A 35 5.14 13.99 23.32
N VAL A 36 5.91 12.95 23.67
CA VAL A 36 7.30 13.09 24.13
C VAL A 36 8.25 12.31 23.22
N THR A 37 9.33 12.98 22.80
CA THR A 37 10.45 12.29 22.15
C THR A 37 11.36 11.70 23.22
N ARG A 38 11.64 10.39 23.12
CA ARG A 38 12.62 9.72 23.99
C ARG A 38 13.43 8.69 23.22
N LYS A 39 14.56 8.29 23.80
CA LYS A 39 15.36 7.18 23.28
C LYS A 39 14.71 5.85 23.63
N LEU A 40 14.70 4.96 22.65
CA LEU A 40 14.14 3.62 22.78
C LEU A 40 15.06 2.74 23.64
N GLU A 41 14.52 2.21 24.72
CA GLU A 41 15.22 1.30 25.64
C GLU A 41 14.77 -0.16 25.44
N PHE A 42 15.57 -1.11 25.93
CA PHE A 42 15.23 -2.53 25.80
C PHE A 42 13.88 -2.88 26.44
N ALA A 43 13.53 -2.23 27.55
CA ALA A 43 12.25 -2.41 28.22
C ALA A 43 11.05 -1.98 27.34
N ASP A 44 11.23 -1.02 26.45
CA ASP A 44 10.18 -0.58 25.54
C ASP A 44 9.84 -1.68 24.52
N LEU A 45 10.83 -2.43 24.07
CA LEU A 45 10.63 -3.58 23.17
C LEU A 45 9.94 -4.77 23.86
N VAL A 46 10.13 -4.92 25.17
CA VAL A 46 9.49 -5.98 25.97
C VAL A 46 8.00 -5.69 26.17
N HIS A 47 7.62 -4.43 26.33
CA HIS A 47 6.26 -4.03 26.70
C HIS A 47 5.45 -3.40 25.57
N GLY A 48 6.10 -2.95 24.50
CA GLY A 48 5.48 -2.31 23.34
C GLY A 48 5.15 -3.28 22.21
N GLN A 49 4.55 -2.74 21.15
CA GLN A 49 4.16 -3.45 19.93
C GLN A 49 5.10 -3.14 18.76
N TYR A 50 6.39 -2.98 19.06
CA TYR A 50 7.39 -2.64 18.05
C TYR A 50 7.63 -3.79 17.08
N GLN A 51 7.61 -3.47 15.78
CA GLN A 51 8.20 -4.35 14.77
C GLN A 51 9.71 -4.08 14.69
N PHE A 52 10.53 -5.03 15.15
CA PHE A 52 12.00 -4.88 15.17
C PHE A 52 12.72 -6.12 14.61
N ALA A 53 14.01 -5.96 14.30
CA ALA A 53 14.89 -7.03 13.88
C ALA A 53 16.23 -6.94 14.63
N CYS A 54 16.95 -8.06 14.72
CA CYS A 54 18.26 -8.11 15.34
C CYS A 54 19.34 -7.50 14.45
N ASP A 55 20.46 -7.12 15.05
CA ASP A 55 21.59 -6.52 14.34
C ASP A 55 22.08 -7.43 13.20
N SER A 56 22.12 -8.75 13.41
CA SER A 56 22.50 -9.73 12.36
C SER A 56 21.55 -9.71 11.15
N CYS A 57 20.23 -9.57 11.37
CA CYS A 57 19.25 -9.45 10.28
C CYS A 57 19.40 -8.14 9.53
N LEU A 58 19.73 -7.04 10.22
CA LEU A 58 19.97 -5.74 9.62
C LEU A 58 21.28 -5.74 8.80
N GLU A 59 22.34 -6.34 9.34
CA GLU A 59 23.67 -6.39 8.71
C GLU A 59 23.72 -7.31 7.49
N SER A 60 23.04 -8.45 7.56
CA SER A 60 22.89 -9.36 6.41
C SER A 60 21.94 -8.82 5.33
N GLY A 61 21.26 -7.69 5.59
CA GLY A 61 20.26 -7.15 4.70
C GLY A 61 18.96 -7.95 4.65
N ARG A 62 18.74 -8.94 5.54
CA ARG A 62 17.47 -9.66 5.66
C ARG A 62 16.34 -8.73 6.13
N ALA A 63 16.67 -7.74 6.93
CA ALA A 63 15.79 -6.66 7.36
C ALA A 63 16.36 -5.29 6.97
N ILE A 64 15.48 -4.31 6.83
CA ILE A 64 15.81 -2.90 6.63
C ILE A 64 15.48 -2.14 7.92
N ILE A 65 16.36 -1.24 8.36
CA ILE A 65 16.08 -0.37 9.49
C ILE A 65 14.99 0.64 9.11
N GLY A 66 13.90 0.71 9.89
CA GLY A 66 12.81 1.65 9.69
C GLY A 66 13.09 2.99 10.35
N THR A 67 12.51 4.09 9.89
CA THR A 67 12.70 5.45 10.42
C THR A 67 11.41 5.94 11.06
N PRO A 68 11.26 5.87 12.41
CA PRO A 68 10.01 6.21 13.10
C PRO A 68 9.43 7.58 12.74
N GLN A 69 10.29 8.60 12.62
CA GLN A 69 9.91 9.99 12.29
C GLN A 69 9.24 10.11 10.92
N ARG A 70 9.51 9.15 10.02
CA ARG A 70 8.93 9.09 8.68
C ARG A 70 7.63 8.30 8.62
N GLN A 71 7.15 7.76 9.73
CA GLN A 71 5.91 6.97 9.76
C GLN A 71 4.74 7.77 10.31
N LEU A 72 3.51 7.33 10.00
CA LEU A 72 2.29 7.81 10.66
C LEU A 72 1.81 6.76 11.65
N TYR A 73 1.69 7.15 12.91
CA TYR A 73 1.26 6.28 13.99
C TYR A 73 0.65 7.12 15.12
N CYS A 74 -0.26 6.52 15.88
CA CYS A 74 -0.91 7.15 17.03
C CYS A 74 -1.08 6.10 18.14
N ASP A 75 -1.97 5.13 17.90
CA ASP A 75 -2.30 4.09 18.90
C ASP A 75 -1.41 2.84 18.79
N PHE A 76 -0.42 2.87 17.88
CA PHE A 76 0.52 1.79 17.63
C PHE A 76 1.94 2.34 17.65
N ASP A 77 2.88 1.51 18.11
CA ASP A 77 4.29 1.85 18.04
C ASP A 77 4.80 1.89 16.59
N PRO A 78 5.75 2.78 16.26
CA PRO A 78 6.36 2.79 14.94
C PRO A 78 7.15 1.51 14.67
N TYR A 79 7.27 1.14 13.40
CA TYR A 79 8.09 0.01 12.99
C TYR A 79 9.56 0.42 12.99
N LEU A 80 10.37 -0.31 13.76
CA LEU A 80 11.81 -0.06 13.90
C LEU A 80 12.61 -0.78 12.83
N ALA A 81 12.06 -1.86 12.27
CA ALA A 81 12.61 -2.58 11.14
C ALA A 81 11.52 -3.16 10.23
N PHE A 82 11.85 -3.34 8.96
CA PHE A 82 11.03 -4.02 7.95
C PHE A 82 11.72 -5.30 7.48
N PHE A 83 10.97 -6.38 7.32
CA PHE A 83 11.43 -7.68 6.86
C PHE A 83 10.29 -8.36 6.11
N ASP A 84 10.58 -9.30 5.21
CA ASP A 84 9.58 -9.89 4.34
C ASP A 84 8.46 -10.59 5.13
N LEU A 85 7.20 -10.30 4.77
CA LEU A 85 6.02 -10.90 5.39
C LEU A 85 5.21 -11.67 4.36
N ASN A 86 5.01 -12.96 4.60
CA ASN A 86 4.09 -13.77 3.80
C ASN A 86 2.64 -13.35 4.11
N LYS A 87 1.84 -13.19 3.05
CA LYS A 87 0.44 -12.75 3.09
C LYS A 87 -0.37 -13.51 2.07
N THR A 88 -1.66 -13.67 2.33
CA THR A 88 -2.62 -14.22 1.36
C THR A 88 -3.50 -13.09 0.85
N CYS A 89 -3.68 -12.99 -0.47
CA CYS A 89 -4.48 -11.94 -1.08
C CYS A 89 -5.97 -12.19 -0.86
N GLU A 90 -6.68 -11.28 -0.19
CA GLU A 90 -8.13 -11.41 0.05
C GLU A 90 -8.98 -11.41 -1.23
N ASN A 91 -8.44 -11.00 -2.38
CA ASN A 91 -9.18 -10.95 -3.65
C ASN A 91 -8.95 -12.17 -4.56
N CYS A 92 -7.73 -12.69 -4.64
CA CYS A 92 -7.41 -13.82 -5.53
C CYS A 92 -6.95 -15.08 -4.79
N ALA A 93 -6.93 -15.05 -3.46
CA ALA A 93 -6.48 -16.12 -2.57
C ALA A 93 -5.03 -16.60 -2.79
N LYS A 94 -4.25 -15.95 -3.66
CA LYS A 94 -2.84 -16.28 -3.87
C LYS A 94 -1.98 -15.72 -2.76
N ASP A 95 -0.99 -16.50 -2.34
CA ASP A 95 0.06 -16.04 -1.47
C ASP A 95 0.97 -15.05 -2.20
N TYR A 96 1.45 -14.07 -1.44
CA TYR A 96 2.38 -13.05 -1.90
C TYR A 96 3.23 -12.56 -0.72
N VAL A 97 4.36 -11.97 -1.05
CA VAL A 97 5.29 -11.40 -0.06
C VAL A 97 5.07 -9.89 -0.01
N PHE A 98 4.77 -9.36 1.17
CA PHE A 98 4.87 -7.93 1.44
C PHE A 98 6.32 -7.63 1.83
N THR A 99 7.13 -7.27 0.83
CA THR A 99 8.59 -7.19 1.01
C THR A 99 8.98 -6.06 1.96
N LYS A 100 10.18 -6.15 2.53
CA LYS A 100 10.75 -5.10 3.38
C LYS A 100 10.89 -3.75 2.67
N GLU A 101 11.24 -3.73 1.39
CA GLU A 101 11.29 -2.50 0.57
C GLU A 101 9.89 -1.93 0.34
N GLU A 102 8.91 -2.81 0.07
CA GLU A 102 7.53 -2.39 -0.08
C GLU A 102 7.02 -1.79 1.22
N GLN A 103 7.29 -2.42 2.37
CA GLN A 103 6.96 -1.89 3.69
C GLN A 103 7.59 -0.52 3.95
N GLN A 104 8.88 -0.36 3.68
CA GLN A 104 9.55 0.94 3.84
C GLN A 104 8.87 2.01 2.99
N SER A 105 8.63 1.75 1.71
CA SER A 105 7.90 2.71 0.86
C SER A 105 6.46 2.93 1.33
N TRP A 106 5.79 1.91 1.86
CA TRP A 106 4.40 1.97 2.31
C TRP A 106 4.24 2.90 3.52
N TYR A 107 5.10 2.73 4.53
CA TYR A 107 4.99 3.47 5.77
C TYR A 107 5.75 4.82 5.74
N GLU A 108 6.92 4.88 5.09
CA GLU A 108 7.76 6.08 5.13
C GLU A 108 7.52 7.04 3.96
N LYS A 109 7.28 6.52 2.75
CA LYS A 109 7.09 7.34 1.55
C LYS A 109 5.62 7.66 1.30
N LEU A 110 4.77 6.63 1.32
CA LEU A 110 3.33 6.78 1.11
C LEU A 110 2.58 7.20 2.38
N ARG A 111 3.27 7.17 3.54
CA ARG A 111 2.74 7.63 4.83
C ARG A 111 1.43 6.93 5.20
N PHE A 112 1.29 5.64 4.88
CA PHE A 112 0.19 4.86 5.46
C PHE A 112 0.42 4.69 6.96
N TRP A 113 -0.68 4.67 7.72
CA TRP A 113 -0.64 4.35 9.15
C TRP A 113 0.03 3.00 9.38
N VAL A 114 0.87 2.88 10.42
CA VAL A 114 1.63 1.64 10.69
C VAL A 114 0.74 0.39 10.84
N GLN A 115 -0.48 0.53 11.36
CA GLN A 115 -1.44 -0.58 11.42
C GLN A 115 -2.05 -0.98 10.06
N SER A 116 -1.89 -0.14 9.02
CA SER A 116 -2.43 -0.41 7.69
C SER A 116 -1.56 -1.39 6.93
N LYS A 117 -2.09 -2.58 6.66
CA LYS A 117 -1.43 -3.63 5.87
C LYS A 117 -2.14 -3.82 4.52
N PRO A 118 -1.42 -4.19 3.45
CA PRO A 118 -2.06 -4.50 2.18
C PRO A 118 -2.98 -5.71 2.34
N LYS A 119 -4.25 -5.53 1.95
CA LYS A 119 -5.25 -6.63 1.91
C LYS A 119 -5.14 -7.47 0.65
N TYR A 120 -4.62 -6.88 -0.43
CA TYR A 120 -4.50 -7.53 -1.73
C TYR A 120 -3.06 -7.46 -2.23
N CYS A 121 -2.67 -8.45 -3.05
CA CYS A 121 -1.39 -8.46 -3.74
C CYS A 121 -1.25 -7.23 -4.67
N ALA A 122 -0.02 -6.96 -5.12
CA ALA A 122 0.29 -5.83 -6.00
C ALA A 122 -0.58 -5.80 -7.27
N ASP A 123 -0.78 -6.95 -7.93
CA ASP A 123 -1.58 -7.05 -9.15
C ASP A 123 -3.05 -6.70 -8.90
N CYS A 124 -3.65 -7.26 -7.84
CA CYS A 124 -5.04 -6.97 -7.49
C CYS A 124 -5.22 -5.50 -7.08
N ARG A 125 -4.25 -4.91 -6.38
CA ARG A 125 -4.26 -3.45 -6.08
C ARG A 125 -4.16 -2.63 -7.36
N ARG A 126 -3.31 -3.00 -8.31
CA ARG A 126 -3.17 -2.32 -9.61
C ARG A 126 -4.48 -2.37 -10.40
N LYS A 127 -5.09 -3.56 -10.53
CA LYS A 127 -6.40 -3.74 -11.18
C LYS A 127 -7.49 -2.92 -10.51
N LYS A 128 -7.54 -2.89 -9.17
CA LYS A 128 -8.50 -2.06 -8.42
C LYS A 128 -8.31 -0.57 -8.68
N ARG A 129 -7.06 -0.07 -8.70
CA ARG A 129 -6.74 1.33 -9.03
C ARG A 129 -7.14 1.66 -10.47
N GLN A 130 -6.85 0.78 -11.43
CA GLN A 130 -7.27 0.95 -12.83
C GLN A 130 -8.78 1.05 -12.95
N ARG A 131 -9.54 0.13 -12.33
CA ARG A 131 -11.00 0.19 -12.32
C ARG A 131 -11.55 1.48 -11.72
N LYS A 132 -10.96 1.96 -10.61
CA LYS A 132 -11.36 3.24 -10.00
C LYS A 132 -11.10 4.42 -10.96
N ARG A 133 -9.96 4.43 -11.65
CA ARG A 133 -9.63 5.45 -12.65
C ARG A 133 -10.62 5.42 -13.82
N MET A 134 -10.90 4.26 -14.39
CA MET A 134 -11.88 4.11 -15.48
C MET A 134 -13.29 4.55 -15.04
N ASN A 135 -13.72 4.19 -13.84
CA ASN A 135 -15.02 4.63 -13.34
C ASN A 135 -15.09 6.15 -13.13
N LYS A 136 -13.98 6.77 -12.68
CA LYS A 136 -13.89 8.23 -12.58
C LYS A 136 -13.96 8.88 -13.96
N GLU A 137 -13.14 8.41 -14.90
CA GLU A 137 -13.12 8.90 -16.28
C GLU A 137 -14.49 8.77 -16.96
N LEU A 138 -15.15 7.62 -16.79
CA LEU A 138 -16.52 7.39 -17.24
C LEU A 138 -17.49 8.43 -16.66
N SER A 139 -17.43 8.66 -15.35
CA SER A 139 -18.27 9.64 -14.68
C SER A 139 -18.01 11.07 -15.18
N ASP A 140 -16.73 11.43 -15.37
CA ASP A 140 -16.32 12.75 -15.82
C ASP A 140 -16.82 13.02 -17.25
N ILE A 141 -16.64 12.06 -18.17
CA ILE A 141 -17.13 12.18 -19.54
C ILE A 141 -18.67 12.27 -19.58
N LEU A 142 -19.38 11.38 -18.87
CA LEU A 142 -20.85 11.37 -18.87
C LEU A 142 -21.45 12.65 -18.27
N SER A 143 -20.72 13.35 -17.41
CA SER A 143 -21.17 14.61 -16.83
C SER A 143 -21.28 15.75 -17.86
N LYS A 144 -20.63 15.63 -19.02
CA LYS A 144 -20.67 16.63 -20.12
C LYS A 144 -22.03 16.71 -20.82
N LYS A 145 -22.94 15.74 -20.60
CA LYS A 145 -24.30 15.68 -21.16
C LYS A 145 -24.36 16.00 -22.66
N GLU A 146 -24.80 17.21 -23.01
CA GLU A 146 -25.07 17.66 -24.38
C GLU A 146 -23.79 18.00 -25.16
N ASN A 147 -22.67 18.22 -24.46
CA ASN A 147 -21.37 18.58 -25.07
C ASN A 147 -20.48 17.37 -25.33
N LEU A 148 -21.08 16.21 -25.60
CA LEU A 148 -20.34 14.97 -25.82
C LEU A 148 -19.73 14.96 -27.23
N GLY A 149 -18.40 15.12 -27.31
CA GLY A 149 -17.67 15.08 -28.58
C GLY A 149 -17.50 13.65 -29.12
N ILE A 150 -17.04 13.53 -30.36
CA ILE A 150 -16.76 12.21 -30.96
C ILE A 150 -15.64 11.47 -30.21
N GLU A 151 -14.60 12.18 -29.76
CA GLU A 151 -13.51 11.64 -28.94
C GLU A 151 -14.02 11.11 -27.60
N ASP A 152 -14.97 11.82 -26.97
CA ASP A 152 -15.62 11.37 -25.75
C ASP A 152 -16.40 10.07 -25.99
N MET A 153 -17.13 9.97 -27.10
CA MET A 153 -17.87 8.74 -27.45
C MET A 153 -16.92 7.57 -27.75
N GLU A 154 -15.81 7.82 -28.45
CA GLU A 154 -14.78 6.81 -28.74
C GLU A 154 -14.19 6.29 -27.42
N ARG A 155 -13.86 7.20 -26.51
CA ARG A 155 -13.33 6.82 -25.21
C ARG A 155 -14.35 6.06 -24.35
N LEU A 156 -15.62 6.47 -24.36
CA LEU A 156 -16.69 5.74 -23.67
C LEU A 156 -16.85 4.31 -24.21
N SER A 157 -16.82 4.15 -25.54
CA SER A 157 -16.89 2.84 -26.18
C SER A 157 -15.79 1.89 -25.70
N GLU A 158 -14.54 2.39 -25.63
CA GLU A 158 -13.39 1.65 -25.12
C GLU A 158 -13.55 1.27 -23.65
N ILE A 159 -13.87 2.24 -22.79
CA ILE A 159 -14.04 2.00 -21.35
C ILE A 159 -15.12 0.94 -21.11
N TYR A 160 -16.27 1.03 -21.79
CA TYR A 160 -17.35 0.05 -21.66
C TYR A 160 -16.94 -1.35 -22.13
N LYS A 161 -16.08 -1.46 -23.15
CA LYS A 161 -15.49 -2.73 -23.56
C LYS A 161 -14.56 -3.30 -22.48
N GLU A 162 -13.69 -2.46 -21.90
CA GLU A 162 -12.76 -2.87 -20.83
C GLU A 162 -13.46 -3.32 -19.53
N ILE A 163 -14.61 -2.71 -19.19
CA ILE A 163 -15.41 -3.12 -18.02
C ILE A 163 -16.44 -4.22 -18.33
N ASN A 164 -16.33 -4.87 -19.49
CA ASN A 164 -17.18 -5.97 -19.94
C ASN A 164 -18.69 -5.61 -20.01
N ARG A 165 -18.99 -4.43 -20.60
CA ARG A 165 -20.33 -3.92 -20.90
C ARG A 165 -20.48 -3.68 -22.41
N PRO A 166 -20.53 -4.77 -23.21
CA PRO A 166 -20.53 -4.67 -24.67
C PRO A 166 -21.78 -3.96 -25.22
N ASP A 167 -22.91 -4.07 -24.52
CA ASP A 167 -24.16 -3.36 -24.81
C ASP A 167 -23.94 -1.84 -24.93
N LYS A 168 -23.26 -1.27 -23.95
CA LYS A 168 -22.98 0.16 -23.89
C LYS A 168 -21.86 0.56 -24.84
N SER A 169 -20.86 -0.30 -25.02
CA SER A 169 -19.80 -0.08 -26.01
C SER A 169 -20.41 0.10 -27.41
N GLN A 170 -21.29 -0.84 -27.81
CA GLN A 170 -21.98 -0.78 -29.11
C GLN A 170 -22.87 0.46 -29.26
N TYR A 171 -23.55 0.88 -28.20
CA TYR A 171 -24.35 2.11 -28.20
C TYR A 171 -23.54 3.34 -28.64
N TYR A 172 -22.36 3.54 -28.06
CA TYR A 172 -21.51 4.69 -28.43
C TYR A 172 -20.90 4.53 -29.84
N GLN A 173 -20.56 3.31 -30.26
CA GLN A 173 -20.13 3.05 -31.64
C GLN A 173 -21.20 3.47 -32.67
N ASN A 174 -22.46 3.11 -32.42
CA ASN A 174 -23.57 3.50 -33.29
C ASN A 174 -23.78 5.02 -33.32
N LEU A 175 -23.55 5.73 -32.19
CA LEU A 175 -23.61 7.20 -32.16
C LEU A 175 -22.49 7.83 -32.98
N ILE A 176 -21.26 7.30 -32.88
CA ILE A 176 -20.10 7.74 -33.67
C ILE A 176 -20.40 7.59 -35.16
N GLU A 177 -20.93 6.44 -35.59
CA GLU A 177 -21.30 6.23 -37.00
C GLU A 177 -22.35 7.23 -37.48
N LYS A 178 -23.40 7.47 -36.68
CA LYS A 178 -24.43 8.46 -37.00
C LYS A 178 -23.85 9.86 -37.13
N TYR A 179 -22.94 10.24 -36.24
CA TYR A 179 -22.26 11.53 -36.28
C TYR A 179 -21.42 11.68 -37.56
N LYS A 180 -20.59 10.68 -37.89
CA LYS A 180 -19.75 10.65 -39.10
C LYS A 180 -20.57 10.72 -40.39
N ARG A 181 -21.73 10.04 -40.45
CA ARG A 181 -22.64 10.12 -41.61
C ARG A 181 -23.22 11.52 -41.78
N LYS A 182 -23.67 12.15 -40.68
CA LYS A 182 -24.27 13.49 -40.70
C LYS A 182 -23.27 14.56 -41.16
N THR A 183 -22.01 14.48 -40.74
CA THR A 183 -20.97 15.42 -41.17
C THR A 183 -20.60 15.25 -42.64
N ALA A 184 -20.55 14.00 -43.13
CA ALA A 184 -20.30 13.71 -44.55
C ALA A 184 -21.41 14.24 -45.48
N THR A 185 -22.68 14.17 -45.08
CA THR A 185 -23.79 14.77 -45.86
C THR A 185 -23.85 16.29 -45.81
N ASN A 186 -23.24 16.94 -44.83
CA ASN A 186 -23.21 18.40 -44.72
C ASN A 186 -22.01 19.05 -45.45
N THR A 187 -21.07 18.24 -45.95
CA THR A 187 -19.86 18.69 -46.66
C THR A 187 -19.88 18.37 -48.16
N ALA A 188 -20.96 17.74 -48.64
CA ALA A 188 -21.27 17.49 -50.05
C ALA A 188 -22.37 18.44 -50.53
#